data_AF-A0A4R0YH70-F1
#
_entry.id   AF-A0A4R0YH70-F1
#
_cell.length_a   1.000
_cell.length_b   1.000
_cell.length_c   1.000
_cell.angle_alpha   90.00
_cell.angle_beta   90.00
_cell.angle_gamma   90.00
#
_symmetry.space_group_name_H-M   'P 1'
#
loop_
_entity.id
_entity.type
_entity.pdbx_description
1 polymer ?
#
loop_
_entity_poly.entity_id
_entity_poly.type
_entity_poly.pdbx_seq_one_letter_code
_entity_poly.pdbx_strand_id
1 'polypeptide(L)'
;MSMVVAVVLIALVFTYINGFHDTANSIATVVATKVLTPGQAVLLAAITNLIGALWGTAVAKTIAAGLLDTSVVAAGSQLLICALASATVWNLITWWLGLPSSSSHALVGALVGAAIASSGDNFHSIIWMQGGDHWWTGKGVVPKVIVPMVVSPLLGFIMGFLLMGGLYALLSWFSNRKGFLRRFGRTPFVNSFFGKAQIVSASAMGLAHGMNDAQKSMGIIALALAGATAAGQFDQLPSWLHFLRINGSADGGFDVPSWVAVVCALTMAAGTAGGGWRIIKTLGHKMVKLHPINGFAAEGSSAAVILTASALGVPVSTTHNVSASIMGVGAAKRWNAIRWSVVERMVWAWILTLPITALLAYVGVRLAQAIVG
;
A
#
# COMPACT_ATOMS: atom_id res chain seq x y z
N MET A 1 -28.61 7.21 3.91
CA MET A 1 -28.25 5.84 4.39
C MET A 1 -27.79 4.89 3.29
N SER A 2 -28.57 4.69 2.21
CA SER A 2 -28.21 3.75 1.11
C SER A 2 -26.83 4.02 0.49
N MET A 3 -26.47 5.29 0.27
CA MET A 3 -25.18 5.67 -0.31
C MET A 3 -23.98 5.42 0.61
N VAL A 4 -24.12 5.63 1.92
CA VAL A 4 -23.02 5.40 2.86
C VAL A 4 -22.73 3.90 3.01
N VAL A 5 -23.78 3.08 3.07
CA VAL A 5 -23.64 1.62 3.06
C VAL A 5 -22.95 1.16 1.76
N ALA A 6 -23.33 1.74 0.62
CA ALA A 6 -22.66 1.47 -0.65
C ALA A 6 -21.17 1.85 -0.63
N VAL A 7 -20.79 3.01 -0.06
CA VAL A 7 -19.38 3.39 0.12
C VAL A 7 -18.64 2.35 0.97
N VAL A 8 -19.22 1.91 2.09
CA VAL A 8 -18.60 0.90 2.96
C VAL A 8 -18.39 -0.41 2.20
N LEU A 9 -19.42 -0.92 1.51
CA LEU A 9 -19.32 -2.16 0.76
C LEU A 9 -18.27 -2.07 -0.36
N ILE A 10 -18.25 -0.98 -1.12
CA ILE A 10 -17.28 -0.78 -2.20
C ILE A 10 -15.86 -0.60 -1.63
N ALA A 11 -15.71 0.07 -0.50
CA ALA A 11 -14.43 0.19 0.19
C ALA A 11 -13.92 -1.18 0.66
N LEU A 12 -14.80 -2.06 1.13
CA LEU A 12 -14.43 -3.44 1.48
C LEU A 12 -14.06 -4.26 0.25
N VAL A 13 -14.78 -4.13 -0.86
CA VAL A 13 -14.40 -4.75 -2.14
C VAL A 13 -13.02 -4.27 -2.60
N PHE A 14 -12.77 -2.95 -2.55
CA PHE A 14 -11.45 -2.38 -2.83
C PHE A 14 -10.39 -2.95 -1.88
N THR A 15 -10.69 -3.08 -0.59
CA THR A 15 -9.78 -3.64 0.43
C THR A 15 -9.42 -5.09 0.13
N TYR A 16 -10.41 -5.89 -0.26
CA TYR A 16 -10.21 -7.29 -0.64
C TYR A 16 -9.32 -7.39 -1.88
N ILE A 17 -9.65 -6.63 -2.93
CA ILE A 17 -8.89 -6.60 -4.17
C ILE A 17 -7.47 -6.08 -3.93
N ASN A 18 -7.30 -5.09 -3.06
CA ASN A 18 -5.99 -4.60 -2.65
C ASN A 18 -5.17 -5.70 -1.97
N GLY A 19 -5.75 -6.42 -1.00
CA GLY A 19 -5.06 -7.54 -0.34
C GLY A 19 -4.62 -8.62 -1.31
N PHE A 20 -5.51 -9.01 -2.24
CA PHE A 20 -5.22 -9.96 -3.30
C PHE A 20 -4.11 -9.45 -4.26
N HIS A 21 -4.24 -8.21 -4.73
CA HIS A 21 -3.29 -7.60 -5.66
C HIS A 21 -1.88 -7.51 -5.06
N ASP A 22 -1.79 -7.03 -3.83
CA ASP A 22 -0.53 -6.69 -3.17
C ASP A 22 0.01 -7.81 -2.27
N THR A 23 -0.66 -8.99 -2.23
CA THR A 23 -0.10 -10.22 -1.65
C THR A 23 1.30 -10.51 -2.18
N ALA A 24 1.55 -10.20 -3.46
CA ALA A 24 2.84 -10.39 -4.09
C ALA A 24 3.99 -9.68 -3.38
N ASN A 25 3.72 -8.56 -2.69
CA ASN A 25 4.73 -7.74 -2.05
C ASN A 25 5.39 -8.44 -0.85
N SER A 26 4.67 -9.32 -0.15
CA SER A 26 5.18 -10.04 1.03
C SER A 26 5.56 -11.50 0.75
N ILE A 27 5.07 -12.10 -0.34
CA ILE A 27 5.31 -13.54 -0.61
C ILE A 27 6.13 -13.84 -1.86
N ALA A 28 6.29 -12.91 -2.79
CA ALA A 28 6.94 -13.21 -4.06
C ALA A 28 8.39 -13.69 -3.88
N THR A 29 9.14 -13.10 -2.93
CA THR A 29 10.54 -13.49 -2.73
C THR A 29 10.65 -14.85 -2.03
N VAL A 30 9.88 -15.10 -0.97
CA VAL A 30 9.96 -16.35 -0.19
C VAL A 30 9.48 -17.58 -0.98
N VAL A 31 8.53 -17.38 -1.89
CA VAL A 31 8.08 -18.41 -2.83
C VAL A 31 9.12 -18.62 -3.94
N ALA A 32 9.70 -17.55 -4.50
CA ALA A 32 10.71 -17.65 -5.55
C ALA A 32 12.03 -18.31 -5.06
N THR A 33 12.41 -18.06 -3.80
CA THR A 33 13.58 -18.69 -3.17
C THR A 33 13.30 -20.11 -2.68
N LYS A 34 12.04 -20.57 -2.76
CA LYS A 34 11.58 -21.88 -2.30
C LYS A 34 11.81 -22.14 -0.80
N VAL A 35 11.83 -21.07 0.00
CA VAL A 35 11.92 -21.18 1.46
C VAL A 35 10.58 -21.65 2.04
N LEU A 36 9.47 -21.16 1.49
CA LEU A 36 8.12 -21.59 1.83
C LEU A 36 7.39 -22.12 0.60
N THR A 37 6.49 -23.06 0.82
CA THR A 37 5.51 -23.43 -0.21
C THR A 37 4.51 -22.28 -0.44
N PRO A 38 3.88 -22.20 -1.62
CA PRO A 38 2.86 -21.20 -1.93
C PRO A 38 1.78 -21.05 -0.83
N GLY A 39 1.25 -22.17 -0.32
CA GLY A 39 0.21 -22.14 0.72
C GLY A 39 0.71 -21.62 2.07
N GLN A 40 1.93 -22.02 2.49
CA GLN A 40 2.54 -21.51 3.72
C GLN A 40 2.81 -20.02 3.64
N ALA A 41 3.29 -19.53 2.49
CA ALA A 41 3.59 -18.13 2.29
C ALA A 41 2.31 -17.27 2.34
N VAL A 42 1.23 -17.73 1.71
CA VAL A 42 -0.09 -17.06 1.76
C VAL A 42 -0.63 -17.01 3.20
N LEU A 43 -0.55 -18.11 3.95
CA LEU A 43 -0.98 -18.13 5.35
C LEU A 43 -0.17 -17.15 6.21
N LEU A 44 1.15 -17.14 6.06
CA LEU A 44 2.04 -16.22 6.77
C LEU A 44 1.68 -14.77 6.46
N ALA A 45 1.50 -14.44 5.18
CA ALA A 45 1.16 -13.09 4.75
C ALA A 45 -0.22 -12.67 5.27
N ALA A 46 -1.24 -13.53 5.21
CA ALA A 46 -2.58 -13.21 5.70
C ALA A 46 -2.58 -12.92 7.21
N ILE A 47 -1.89 -13.74 8.01
CA ILE A 47 -1.79 -13.55 9.48
C ILE A 47 -1.01 -12.28 9.82
N THR A 48 0.16 -12.08 9.22
CA THR A 48 1.00 -10.91 9.53
C THR A 48 0.37 -9.61 9.04
N ASN A 49 -0.32 -9.63 7.90
CA ASN A 49 -1.11 -8.50 7.40
C ASN A 49 -2.28 -8.19 8.33
N LEU A 50 -3.03 -9.19 8.80
CA LEU A 50 -4.09 -9.03 9.80
C LEU A 50 -3.57 -8.36 11.08
N ILE A 51 -2.44 -8.85 11.61
CA ILE A 51 -1.81 -8.29 12.81
C ILE A 51 -1.37 -6.84 12.57
N GLY A 52 -0.70 -6.57 11.44
CA GLY A 52 -0.24 -5.22 11.09
C GLY A 52 -1.39 -4.24 10.90
N ALA A 53 -2.49 -4.67 10.28
CA ALA A 53 -3.69 -3.85 10.09
C ALA A 53 -4.33 -3.43 11.41
N LEU A 54 -4.25 -4.27 12.45
CA LEU A 54 -4.78 -3.98 13.79
C LEU A 54 -3.79 -3.23 14.70
N TRP A 55 -2.54 -3.03 14.27
CA TRP A 55 -1.48 -2.45 15.12
C TRP A 55 -1.58 -0.92 15.29
N GLY A 56 -2.31 -0.22 14.43
CA GLY A 56 -2.44 1.23 14.52
C GLY A 56 -3.40 1.84 13.51
N THR A 57 -3.54 3.17 13.56
CA THR A 57 -4.47 3.94 12.71
C THR A 57 -3.87 5.25 12.18
N ALA A 58 -2.56 5.47 12.33
CA ALA A 58 -1.89 6.72 11.97
C ALA A 58 -2.04 7.09 10.47
N VAL A 59 -1.91 6.12 9.57
CA VAL A 59 -2.08 6.33 8.12
C VAL A 59 -3.55 6.62 7.80
N ALA A 60 -4.48 5.95 8.49
CA ALA A 60 -5.91 6.19 8.31
C ALA A 60 -6.29 7.64 8.66
N LYS A 61 -5.72 8.18 9.74
CA LYS A 61 -5.90 9.59 10.13
C LYS A 61 -5.39 10.56 9.06
N THR A 62 -4.23 10.28 8.46
CA THR A 62 -3.70 11.10 7.36
C THR A 62 -4.58 11.05 6.11
N ILE A 63 -5.10 9.88 5.74
CA ILE A 63 -6.02 9.74 4.60
C ILE A 63 -7.34 10.49 4.85
N ALA A 64 -7.87 10.41 6.08
CA ALA A 64 -9.13 11.07 6.44
C ALA A 64 -8.99 12.60 6.54
N ALA A 65 -7.87 13.12 7.04
CA ALA A 65 -7.71 14.56 7.34
C ALA A 65 -6.93 15.35 6.28
N GLY A 66 -6.21 14.70 5.37
CA GLY A 66 -5.13 15.35 4.60
C GLY A 66 -5.39 15.64 3.12
N LEU A 67 -6.49 15.14 2.53
CA LEU A 67 -6.62 15.08 1.05
C LEU A 67 -7.75 15.91 0.44
N LEU A 68 -8.86 16.10 1.13
CA LEU A 68 -10.04 16.81 0.62
C LEU A 68 -10.44 17.90 1.60
N ASP A 69 -10.83 19.06 1.08
CA ASP A 69 -11.39 20.13 1.90
C ASP A 69 -12.75 19.69 2.48
N THR A 70 -13.02 20.05 3.74
CA THR A 70 -14.22 19.60 4.47
C THR A 70 -15.52 20.11 3.85
N SER A 71 -15.43 21.11 2.96
CA SER A 71 -16.52 21.66 2.15
C SER A 71 -17.01 20.72 1.03
N VAL A 72 -16.16 19.80 0.53
CA VAL A 72 -16.52 18.83 -0.53
C VAL A 72 -17.26 17.59 0.03
N VAL A 73 -17.34 17.49 1.37
CA VAL A 73 -17.98 16.36 2.09
C VAL A 73 -19.49 16.27 1.80
N ALA A 74 -20.14 17.35 1.37
CA ALA A 74 -21.56 17.34 1.00
C ALA A 74 -21.87 16.52 -0.27
N ALA A 75 -20.92 16.39 -1.21
CA ALA A 75 -21.02 15.49 -2.37
C ALA A 75 -20.46 14.06 -2.09
N GLY A 76 -20.03 13.81 -0.85
CA GLY A 76 -18.97 12.86 -0.50
C GLY A 76 -19.23 11.40 -0.85
N SER A 77 -20.45 10.87 -0.69
CA SER A 77 -20.67 9.43 -0.92
C SER A 77 -20.55 9.04 -2.39
N GLN A 78 -21.11 9.83 -3.31
CA GLN A 78 -21.05 9.54 -4.75
C GLN A 78 -19.62 9.68 -5.30
N LEU A 79 -18.90 10.70 -4.83
CA LEU A 79 -17.47 10.89 -5.11
C LEU A 79 -16.66 9.66 -4.67
N LEU A 80 -16.80 9.26 -3.41
CA LEU A 80 -16.05 8.12 -2.85
C LEU A 80 -16.38 6.81 -3.55
N ILE A 81 -17.66 6.58 -3.92
CA ILE A 81 -18.08 5.42 -4.72
C ILE A 81 -17.35 5.40 -6.06
N CYS A 82 -17.36 6.51 -6.81
CA CYS A 82 -16.72 6.59 -8.13
C CYS A 82 -15.20 6.44 -8.04
N ALA A 83 -14.58 7.05 -7.02
CA ALA A 83 -13.16 6.97 -6.78
C ALA A 83 -12.73 5.52 -6.45
N LEU A 84 -13.40 4.88 -5.49
CA LEU A 84 -13.09 3.50 -5.10
C LEU A 84 -13.36 2.52 -6.24
N ALA A 85 -14.46 2.68 -6.98
CA ALA A 85 -14.77 1.83 -8.14
C ALA A 85 -13.68 1.96 -9.22
N SER A 86 -13.25 3.19 -9.54
CA SER A 86 -12.22 3.43 -10.55
C SER A 86 -10.86 2.87 -10.15
N ALA A 87 -10.45 3.08 -8.88
CA ALA A 87 -9.24 2.49 -8.33
C ALA A 87 -9.30 0.95 -8.35
N THR A 88 -10.46 0.38 -8.03
CA THR A 88 -10.70 -1.08 -8.04
C THR A 88 -10.58 -1.65 -9.46
N VAL A 89 -11.23 -1.01 -10.44
CA VAL A 89 -11.19 -1.42 -11.85
C VAL A 89 -9.74 -1.40 -12.35
N TRP A 90 -9.00 -0.33 -12.06
CA TRP A 90 -7.60 -0.24 -12.47
C TRP A 90 -6.73 -1.34 -11.83
N ASN A 91 -6.88 -1.58 -10.53
CA ASN A 91 -6.18 -2.67 -9.84
C ASN A 91 -6.46 -4.04 -10.49
N LEU A 92 -7.71 -4.32 -10.87
CA LEU A 92 -8.06 -5.56 -11.57
C LEU A 92 -7.42 -5.64 -12.97
N ILE A 93 -7.38 -4.53 -13.71
CA ILE A 93 -6.72 -4.46 -15.02
C ILE A 93 -5.22 -4.73 -14.88
N THR A 94 -4.54 -4.06 -13.95
CA THR A 94 -3.09 -4.22 -13.75
C THR A 94 -2.75 -5.63 -13.28
N TRP A 95 -3.56 -6.20 -12.38
CA TRP A 95 -3.43 -7.60 -12.00
C TRP A 95 -3.61 -8.55 -13.18
N TRP A 96 -4.63 -8.32 -14.02
CA TRP A 96 -4.90 -9.18 -15.17
C TRP A 96 -3.72 -9.16 -16.15
N LEU A 97 -3.10 -8.00 -16.34
CA LEU A 97 -1.88 -7.82 -17.14
C LEU A 97 -0.60 -8.30 -16.43
N GLY A 98 -0.67 -8.67 -15.14
CA GLY A 98 0.48 -9.07 -14.33
C GLY A 98 1.49 -7.95 -14.10
N LEU A 99 1.02 -6.70 -14.14
CA LEU A 99 1.79 -5.49 -13.90
C LEU A 99 1.69 -5.13 -12.40
N PRO A 100 2.82 -5.15 -11.65
CA PRO A 100 2.84 -4.69 -10.27
C PRO A 100 2.58 -3.18 -10.22
N SER A 101 1.33 -2.82 -9.92
CA SER A 101 0.85 -1.45 -9.76
C SER A 101 0.65 -1.09 -8.28
N SER A 102 0.57 0.18 -7.96
CA SER A 102 0.29 0.67 -6.62
C SER A 102 -1.18 0.98 -6.42
N SER A 103 -1.85 0.22 -5.55
CA SER A 103 -3.23 0.50 -5.10
C SER A 103 -3.35 1.89 -4.48
N SER A 104 -2.27 2.41 -3.89
CA SER A 104 -2.23 3.75 -3.29
C SER A 104 -2.28 4.84 -4.35
N HIS A 105 -1.52 4.69 -5.44
CA HIS A 105 -1.57 5.63 -6.56
C HIS A 105 -2.94 5.57 -7.24
N ALA A 106 -3.47 4.36 -7.42
CA ALA A 106 -4.77 4.15 -8.03
C ALA A 106 -5.86 4.91 -7.24
N LEU A 107 -5.86 4.75 -5.92
CA LEU A 107 -6.80 5.39 -5.02
C LEU A 107 -6.68 6.91 -5.01
N VAL A 108 -5.45 7.43 -4.89
CA VAL A 108 -5.20 8.88 -4.82
C VAL A 108 -5.56 9.57 -6.13
N GLY A 109 -5.14 8.99 -7.26
CA GLY A 109 -5.52 9.50 -8.58
C GLY A 109 -7.04 9.54 -8.73
N ALA A 110 -7.73 8.46 -8.34
CA ALA A 110 -9.17 8.39 -8.40
C ALA A 110 -9.87 9.42 -7.48
N LEU A 111 -9.37 9.64 -6.26
CA LEU A 111 -9.90 10.67 -5.36
C LEU A 111 -9.72 12.08 -5.93
N VAL A 112 -8.54 12.37 -6.50
CA VAL A 112 -8.25 13.65 -7.18
C VAL A 112 -9.21 13.88 -8.36
N GLY A 113 -9.35 12.89 -9.24
CA GLY A 113 -10.25 13.00 -10.40
C GLY A 113 -11.72 13.14 -10.02
N ALA A 114 -12.18 12.36 -9.03
CA ALA A 114 -13.55 12.46 -8.53
C ALA A 114 -13.82 13.81 -7.86
N ALA A 115 -12.85 14.35 -7.11
CA ALA A 115 -12.96 15.66 -6.47
C ALA A 115 -13.12 16.79 -7.49
N ILE A 116 -12.28 16.82 -8.53
CA ILE A 116 -12.35 17.83 -9.61
C ILE A 116 -13.71 17.79 -10.33
N ALA A 117 -14.20 16.59 -10.65
CA ALA A 117 -15.52 16.44 -11.27
C ALA A 117 -16.65 16.93 -10.34
N SER A 118 -16.58 16.57 -9.06
CA SER A 118 -17.60 16.93 -8.08
C SER A 118 -17.66 18.44 -7.80
N SER A 119 -16.54 19.15 -7.94
CA SER A 119 -16.43 20.59 -7.69
C SER A 119 -16.71 21.46 -8.92
N GLY A 120 -17.17 20.87 -10.03
CA GLY A 120 -17.46 21.61 -11.26
C GLY A 120 -16.20 22.07 -11.99
N ASP A 121 -15.19 21.21 -12.09
CA ASP A 121 -13.87 21.48 -12.69
C ASP A 121 -13.02 22.51 -11.93
N ASN A 122 -13.34 22.74 -10.66
CA ASN A 122 -12.55 23.62 -9.83
C ASN A 122 -11.31 22.90 -9.27
N PHE A 123 -10.16 23.11 -9.90
CA PHE A 123 -8.88 22.56 -9.45
C PHE A 123 -8.45 23.03 -8.05
N HIS A 124 -9.00 24.14 -7.54
CA HIS A 124 -8.73 24.62 -6.19
C HIS A 124 -9.47 23.85 -5.09
N SER A 125 -10.40 22.94 -5.44
CA SER A 125 -11.07 22.08 -4.45
C SER A 125 -10.13 21.02 -3.84
N ILE A 126 -8.95 20.83 -4.44
CA ILE A 126 -7.92 19.94 -3.93
C ILE A 126 -6.89 20.77 -3.17
N ILE A 127 -6.57 20.32 -1.96
CA ILE A 127 -5.45 20.85 -1.19
C ILE A 127 -4.17 20.30 -1.82
N TRP A 128 -3.63 20.98 -2.84
CA TRP A 128 -2.41 20.55 -3.52
C TRP A 128 -1.19 20.69 -2.61
N MET A 129 -1.02 21.86 -2.00
CA MET A 129 0.02 22.16 -1.03
C MET A 129 -0.46 23.32 -0.13
N GLN A 130 -0.40 23.13 1.18
CA GLN A 130 -0.84 24.14 2.14
C GLN A 130 0.03 24.15 3.40
N GLY A 131 0.69 25.28 3.66
CA GLY A 131 1.46 25.57 4.88
C GLY A 131 2.69 24.69 5.12
N GLY A 132 3.52 25.07 6.09
CA GLY A 132 4.69 24.32 6.57
C GLY A 132 6.03 24.91 6.11
N ASP A 133 6.93 25.17 7.06
CA ASP A 133 8.30 25.64 6.78
C ASP A 133 9.12 24.63 5.95
N HIS A 134 8.69 23.36 5.93
CA HIS A 134 9.36 22.28 5.23
C HIS A 134 8.34 21.36 4.53
N TRP A 135 8.76 20.71 3.44
CA TRP A 135 7.88 19.86 2.63
C TRP A 135 7.25 18.69 3.41
N TRP A 136 7.84 18.23 4.51
CA TRP A 136 7.28 17.16 5.34
C TRP A 136 6.24 17.65 6.36
N THR A 137 6.26 18.94 6.73
CA THR A 137 5.28 19.53 7.66
C THR A 137 4.05 20.06 6.94
N GLY A 138 4.14 20.27 5.62
CA GLY A 138 3.01 20.76 4.84
C GLY A 138 1.85 19.80 4.71
N LYS A 139 0.65 20.36 4.54
CA LYS A 139 -0.61 19.65 4.28
C LYS A 139 -0.88 19.58 2.77
N GLY A 140 -1.67 18.59 2.35
CA GLY A 140 -2.11 18.42 0.98
C GLY A 140 -1.53 17.20 0.25
N VAL A 141 -2.03 16.99 -0.97
CA VAL A 141 -1.75 15.82 -1.81
C VAL A 141 -0.27 15.71 -2.16
N VAL A 142 0.39 16.81 -2.51
CA VAL A 142 1.81 16.79 -2.90
C VAL A 142 2.71 16.34 -1.72
N PRO A 143 2.74 17.04 -0.57
CA PRO A 143 3.64 16.71 0.52
C PRO A 143 3.29 15.40 1.25
N LYS A 144 1.99 15.06 1.39
CA LYS A 144 1.58 13.87 2.15
C LYS A 144 1.43 12.60 1.32
N VAL A 145 1.39 12.71 0.00
CA VAL A 145 1.14 11.55 -0.87
C VAL A 145 2.19 11.44 -1.98
N ILE A 146 2.29 12.43 -2.87
CA ILE A 146 3.18 12.33 -4.04
C ILE A 146 4.64 12.24 -3.63
N VAL A 147 5.10 13.10 -2.70
CA VAL A 147 6.50 13.08 -2.26
C VAL A 147 6.86 11.75 -1.57
N PRO A 148 6.13 11.27 -0.56
CA PRO A 148 6.37 9.94 0.01
C PRO A 148 6.34 8.80 -1.00
N MET A 149 5.48 8.88 -2.01
CA MET A 149 5.37 7.88 -3.07
C MET A 149 6.59 7.82 -3.99
N VAL A 150 7.33 8.92 -4.16
CA VAL A 150 8.59 8.97 -4.92
C VAL A 150 9.79 8.68 -4.03
N VAL A 151 9.76 9.15 -2.78
CA VAL A 151 10.85 8.97 -1.82
C VAL A 151 10.92 7.53 -1.31
N SER A 152 9.79 6.86 -1.05
CA SER A 152 9.81 5.49 -0.49
C SER A 152 10.49 4.46 -1.40
N PRO A 153 10.29 4.45 -2.74
CA PRO A 153 11.00 3.54 -3.62
C PRO A 153 12.49 3.87 -3.73
N LEU A 154 12.87 5.15 -3.73
CA LEU A 154 14.28 5.56 -3.70
C LEU A 154 14.98 5.05 -2.43
N LEU A 155 14.34 5.25 -1.27
CA LEU A 155 14.83 4.71 0.00
C LEU A 155 14.88 3.19 -0.02
N GLY A 156 13.86 2.51 -0.55
CA GLY A 156 13.85 1.07 -0.73
C GLY A 156 15.04 0.57 -1.57
N PHE A 157 15.29 1.21 -2.71
CA PHE A 157 16.43 0.89 -3.57
C PHE A 157 17.77 1.09 -2.84
N ILE A 158 17.96 2.25 -2.21
CA ILE A 158 19.20 2.58 -1.49
C ILE A 158 19.41 1.61 -0.33
N MET A 159 18.41 1.38 0.50
CA MET A 159 18.48 0.46 1.64
C MET A 159 18.74 -0.97 1.19
N GLY A 160 18.04 -1.43 0.14
CA GLY A 160 18.27 -2.75 -0.45
C GLY A 160 19.69 -2.92 -0.99
N PHE A 161 20.20 -1.88 -1.67
CA PHE A 161 21.58 -1.86 -2.20
C PHE A 161 22.61 -1.89 -1.06
N LEU A 162 22.47 -1.01 -0.06
CA LEU A 162 23.41 -0.90 1.06
C LEU A 162 23.39 -2.16 1.93
N LEU A 163 22.20 -2.68 2.26
CA LEU A 163 22.08 -3.90 3.06
C LEU A 163 22.69 -5.09 2.33
N MET A 164 22.41 -5.26 1.04
CA MET A 164 22.97 -6.36 0.27
C MET A 164 24.48 -6.23 0.07
N GLY A 165 24.97 -5.02 -0.22
CA GLY A 165 26.40 -4.72 -0.31
C GLY A 165 27.13 -4.99 0.99
N GLY A 166 26.54 -4.59 2.13
CA GLY A 166 27.05 -4.87 3.46
C GLY A 166 27.08 -6.37 3.78
N LEU A 167 26.03 -7.11 3.42
CA LEU A 167 25.99 -8.57 3.57
C LEU A 167 27.07 -9.26 2.71
N TYR A 168 27.28 -8.82 1.47
CA TYR A 168 28.37 -9.35 0.64
C TYR A 168 29.74 -9.03 1.20
N ALA A 169 29.99 -7.81 1.68
CA ALA A 169 31.24 -7.44 2.32
C ALA A 169 31.50 -8.30 3.58
N LEU A 170 30.47 -8.50 4.41
CA LEU A 170 30.54 -9.31 5.62
C LEU A 170 30.83 -10.79 5.29
N LEU A 171 30.14 -11.37 4.32
CA LEU A 171 30.33 -12.77 3.91
C LEU A 171 31.69 -13.00 3.23
N SER A 172 32.15 -12.04 2.44
CA SER A 172 33.50 -12.05 1.86
C SER A 172 34.56 -12.02 2.97
N TRP A 173 34.37 -11.15 3.97
CA TRP A 173 35.23 -11.07 5.15
C TRP A 173 35.28 -12.39 5.91
N PHE A 174 34.14 -13.02 6.21
CA PHE A 174 34.10 -14.34 6.87
C PHE A 174 34.78 -15.43 6.02
N SER A 175 34.59 -15.40 4.70
CA SER A 175 35.17 -16.39 3.78
C SER A 175 36.70 -16.33 3.72
N ASN A 176 37.29 -15.16 3.98
CA ASN A 176 38.73 -14.95 4.04
C ASN A 176 39.37 -15.28 5.41
N ARG A 177 38.57 -15.53 6.46
CA ARG A 177 39.11 -15.95 7.77
C ARG A 177 39.51 -17.43 7.76
N LYS A 178 40.49 -17.78 8.59
CA LYS A 178 40.89 -19.17 8.87
C LYS A 178 40.14 -19.71 10.10
N GLY A 179 40.04 -21.03 10.22
CA GLY A 179 39.42 -21.71 11.37
C GLY A 179 37.89 -21.66 11.38
N PHE A 180 37.31 -21.68 12.58
CA PHE A 180 35.86 -21.77 12.82
C PHE A 180 35.05 -20.67 12.10
N LEU A 181 35.59 -19.45 12.01
CA LEU A 181 34.92 -18.29 11.42
C LEU A 181 34.60 -18.46 9.93
N ARG A 182 35.41 -19.24 9.19
CA ARG A 182 35.19 -19.52 7.76
C ARG A 182 33.85 -20.19 7.48
N ARG A 183 33.33 -20.95 8.45
CA ARG A 183 32.08 -21.71 8.29
C ARG A 183 30.88 -20.78 8.00
N PHE A 184 30.91 -19.55 8.52
CA PHE A 184 29.83 -18.57 8.37
C PHE A 184 29.76 -17.95 6.97
N GLY A 185 30.89 -17.91 6.24
CA GLY A 185 30.93 -17.44 4.85
C GLY A 185 30.57 -18.53 3.82
N ARG A 186 30.47 -19.81 4.24
CA ARG A 186 30.20 -20.92 3.33
C ARG A 186 28.73 -20.97 2.90
N THR A 187 28.50 -21.27 1.63
CA THR A 187 27.18 -21.34 1.01
C THR A 187 26.14 -22.18 1.77
N PRO A 188 26.46 -23.37 2.34
CA PRO A 188 25.48 -24.15 3.09
C PRO A 188 24.96 -23.44 4.35
N PHE A 189 25.85 -22.79 5.11
CA PHE A 189 25.46 -22.03 6.30
C PHE A 189 24.62 -20.81 5.91
N VAL A 190 25.09 -20.05 4.92
CA VAL A 190 24.40 -18.85 4.40
C VAL A 190 22.98 -19.20 3.96
N ASN A 191 22.80 -20.26 3.15
CA ASN A 191 21.48 -20.66 2.69
C ASN A 191 20.57 -21.12 3.84
N SER A 192 21.08 -21.86 4.81
CA SER A 192 20.29 -22.33 5.96
C SER A 192 19.86 -21.18 6.88
N PHE A 193 20.81 -20.28 7.21
CA PHE A 193 20.54 -19.13 8.05
C PHE A 193 19.58 -18.14 7.38
N PHE A 194 19.89 -17.71 6.15
CA PHE A 194 19.04 -16.76 5.43
C PHE A 194 17.73 -17.37 4.96
N GLY A 195 17.63 -18.69 4.83
CA GLY A 195 16.34 -19.36 4.67
C GLY A 195 15.40 -19.07 5.84
N LYS A 196 15.88 -19.19 7.08
CA LYS A 196 15.09 -18.88 8.27
C LYS A 196 14.89 -17.36 8.45
N ALA A 197 15.94 -16.57 8.24
CA ALA A 197 15.86 -15.12 8.37
C ALA A 197 14.88 -14.51 7.36
N GLN A 198 14.78 -15.07 6.15
CA GLN A 198 13.82 -14.62 5.13
C GLN A 198 12.36 -14.79 5.58
N ILE A 199 12.04 -15.82 6.37
CA ILE A 199 10.69 -15.97 6.93
C ILE A 199 10.35 -14.79 7.86
N VAL A 200 11.34 -14.33 8.64
CA VAL A 200 11.19 -13.17 9.52
C VAL A 200 11.04 -11.88 8.71
N SER A 201 11.85 -11.67 7.67
CA SER A 201 11.72 -10.48 6.80
C SER A 201 10.38 -10.47 6.04
N ALA A 202 9.94 -11.62 5.53
CA ALA A 202 8.64 -11.75 4.87
C ALA A 202 7.49 -11.44 5.83
N SER A 203 7.61 -11.90 7.09
CA SER A 203 6.64 -11.58 8.15
C SER A 203 6.62 -10.09 8.48
N ALA A 204 7.79 -9.47 8.60
CA ALA A 204 7.91 -8.03 8.83
C ALA A 204 7.33 -7.22 7.67
N MET A 205 7.55 -7.67 6.42
CA MET A 205 6.97 -7.05 5.23
C MET A 205 5.44 -7.20 5.19
N GLY A 206 4.90 -8.38 5.54
CA GLY A 206 3.45 -8.59 5.67
C GLY A 206 2.82 -7.70 6.75
N LEU A 207 3.48 -7.55 7.89
CA LEU A 207 3.07 -6.64 8.96
C LEU A 207 3.12 -5.18 8.48
N ALA A 208 4.22 -4.77 7.83
CA ALA A 208 4.38 -3.43 7.28
C ALA A 208 3.30 -3.09 6.25
N HIS A 209 2.97 -4.06 5.39
CA HIS A 209 1.88 -3.94 4.43
C HIS A 209 0.54 -3.70 5.11
N GLY A 210 0.19 -4.48 6.14
CA GLY A 210 -1.04 -4.29 6.90
C GLY A 210 -1.11 -2.92 7.60
N MET A 211 0.00 -2.49 8.21
CA MET A 211 0.09 -1.18 8.88
C MET A 211 -0.06 0.01 7.92
N ASN A 212 0.15 -0.16 6.61
CA ASN A 212 0.04 0.95 5.65
C ASN A 212 -1.23 0.84 4.78
N ASP A 213 -1.46 -0.32 4.16
CA ASP A 213 -2.48 -0.47 3.12
C ASP A 213 -3.89 -0.70 3.68
N ALA A 214 -4.04 -1.48 4.76
CA ALA A 214 -5.36 -1.69 5.36
C ALA A 214 -5.94 -0.40 5.93
N GLN A 215 -5.07 0.45 6.47
CA GLN A 215 -5.45 1.75 7.06
C GLN A 215 -5.98 2.75 6.02
N LYS A 216 -5.65 2.61 4.72
CA LYS A 216 -6.17 3.51 3.68
C LYS A 216 -7.68 3.37 3.51
N SER A 217 -8.16 2.14 3.46
CA SER A 217 -9.60 1.85 3.43
C SER A 217 -10.30 2.24 4.72
N MET A 218 -9.66 2.03 5.87
CA MET A 218 -10.18 2.49 7.16
C MET A 218 -10.40 4.01 7.17
N GLY A 219 -9.44 4.78 6.64
CA GLY A 219 -9.53 6.24 6.53
C GLY A 219 -10.70 6.69 5.64
N ILE A 220 -10.93 6.00 4.52
CA ILE A 220 -12.05 6.33 3.60
C ILE A 220 -13.40 6.01 4.22
N ILE A 221 -13.53 4.84 4.87
CA ILE A 221 -14.77 4.47 5.56
C ILE A 221 -15.03 5.45 6.71
N ALA A 222 -14.01 5.81 7.49
CA ALA A 222 -14.13 6.79 8.56
C ALA A 222 -14.55 8.16 8.01
N LEU A 223 -13.96 8.62 6.91
CA LEU A 223 -14.36 9.86 6.23
C LEU A 223 -15.83 9.83 5.77
N ALA A 224 -16.26 8.72 5.17
CA ALA A 224 -17.65 8.55 4.71
C ALA A 224 -18.66 8.59 5.87
N LEU A 225 -18.35 7.91 6.98
CA LEU A 225 -19.19 7.85 8.17
C LEU A 225 -19.23 9.20 8.92
N ALA A 226 -18.08 9.86 9.04
CA ALA A 226 -17.98 11.18 9.64
C ALA A 226 -18.76 12.23 8.82
N GLY A 227 -18.62 12.22 7.50
CA GLY A 227 -19.39 13.08 6.60
C GLY A 227 -20.90 12.84 6.71
N ALA A 228 -21.32 11.58 6.81
CA ALA A 228 -22.72 11.23 6.99
C ALA A 228 -23.28 11.65 8.36
N THR A 229 -22.46 11.60 9.40
CA THR A 229 -22.80 12.09 10.75
C THR A 229 -22.97 13.61 10.74
N ALA A 230 -22.02 14.33 10.15
CA ALA A 230 -22.06 15.79 10.04
C ALA A 230 -23.27 16.29 9.21
N ALA A 231 -23.68 15.53 8.19
CA ALA A 231 -24.85 15.81 7.38
C ALA A 231 -26.19 15.42 8.04
N GLY A 232 -26.20 15.00 9.31
CA GLY A 232 -27.42 14.60 10.03
C GLY A 232 -28.08 13.32 9.51
N GLN A 233 -27.43 12.58 8.60
CA GLN A 233 -28.02 11.38 7.98
C GLN A 233 -28.25 10.23 8.97
N PHE A 234 -27.62 10.32 10.15
CA PHE A 234 -27.70 9.32 11.19
C PHE A 234 -28.59 9.72 12.36
N ASP A 235 -29.18 10.93 12.37
CA ASP A 235 -29.91 11.48 13.52
C ASP A 235 -31.15 10.66 13.88
N GLN A 236 -31.84 10.13 12.87
CA GLN A 236 -33.04 9.30 13.04
C GLN A 236 -32.75 7.79 13.17
N LEU A 237 -31.48 7.39 13.33
CA LEU A 237 -31.16 5.97 13.47
C LEU A 237 -31.64 5.42 14.82
N PRO A 238 -32.17 4.18 14.82
CA PRO A 238 -32.38 3.41 16.06
C PRO A 238 -31.10 3.29 16.89
N SER A 239 -31.24 3.24 18.22
CA SER A 239 -30.13 3.23 19.18
C SER A 239 -29.06 2.17 18.88
N TRP A 240 -29.46 1.01 18.34
CA TRP A 240 -28.56 -0.09 17.99
C TRP A 240 -27.66 0.19 16.77
N LEU A 241 -27.95 1.22 15.96
CA LEU A 241 -27.13 1.66 14.82
C LEU A 241 -26.27 2.89 15.13
N HIS A 242 -26.27 3.39 16.37
CA HIS A 242 -25.49 4.59 16.74
C HIS A 242 -23.97 4.36 16.66
N PHE A 243 -23.51 3.12 16.65
CA PHE A 243 -22.08 2.79 16.43
C PHE A 243 -21.56 3.19 15.04
N LEU A 244 -22.45 3.52 14.09
CA LEU A 244 -22.09 4.05 12.77
C LEU A 244 -21.73 5.54 12.82
N ARG A 245 -22.13 6.26 13.88
CA ARG A 245 -21.82 7.68 14.05
C ARG A 245 -20.36 7.84 14.42
N ILE A 246 -19.70 8.79 13.77
CA ILE A 246 -18.34 9.20 14.13
C ILE A 246 -18.41 10.66 14.55
N ASN A 247 -18.16 10.89 15.83
CA ASN A 247 -18.05 12.24 16.36
C ASN A 247 -16.62 12.75 16.13
N GLY A 248 -16.47 14.06 15.90
CA GLY A 248 -15.15 14.68 15.74
C GLY A 248 -14.28 14.49 16.98
N SER A 249 -12.99 14.23 16.76
CA SER A 249 -11.97 14.20 17.81
C SER A 249 -11.47 15.63 18.08
N ALA A 250 -11.01 15.90 19.31
CA ALA A 250 -10.58 17.23 19.76
C ALA A 250 -9.47 17.88 18.91
N ASP A 251 -8.73 17.07 18.13
CA ASP A 251 -7.59 17.51 17.31
C ASP A 251 -7.96 17.89 15.86
N GLY A 252 -9.25 17.99 15.54
CA GLY A 252 -9.72 18.30 14.18
C GLY A 252 -9.64 17.11 13.20
N GLY A 253 -9.54 15.89 13.73
CA GLY A 253 -9.60 14.63 12.98
C GLY A 253 -10.75 13.73 13.46
N PHE A 254 -10.79 12.50 12.94
CA PHE A 254 -11.75 11.47 13.37
C PHE A 254 -10.99 10.21 13.79
N ASP A 255 -11.35 9.64 14.94
CA ASP A 255 -10.82 8.34 15.34
C ASP A 255 -11.51 7.22 14.56
N VAL A 256 -10.70 6.31 14.02
CA VAL A 256 -11.20 5.13 13.30
C VAL A 256 -11.88 4.20 14.30
N PRO A 257 -13.19 3.88 14.13
CA PRO A 257 -13.86 2.94 15.01
C PRO A 257 -13.20 1.55 14.94
N SER A 258 -13.12 0.88 16.08
CA SER A 258 -12.49 -0.45 16.17
C SER A 258 -13.14 -1.48 15.24
N TRP A 259 -14.46 -1.40 15.04
CA TRP A 259 -15.17 -2.29 14.11
C TRP A 259 -14.71 -2.07 12.66
N VAL A 260 -14.46 -0.82 12.24
CA VAL A 260 -13.93 -0.50 10.91
C VAL A 260 -12.55 -1.11 10.75
N ALA A 261 -11.70 -0.96 11.78
CA ALA A 261 -10.37 -1.56 11.78
C ALA A 261 -10.44 -3.09 11.65
N VAL A 262 -11.29 -3.75 12.44
CA VAL A 262 -11.46 -5.22 12.40
C VAL A 262 -11.98 -5.69 11.06
N VAL A 263 -13.03 -5.07 10.52
CA VAL A 263 -13.62 -5.49 9.24
C VAL A 263 -12.64 -5.26 8.08
N CYS A 264 -11.95 -4.11 8.04
CA CYS A 264 -10.91 -3.85 7.03
C CYS A 264 -9.75 -4.84 7.15
N ALA A 265 -9.29 -5.14 8.37
CA ALA A 265 -8.19 -6.06 8.61
C ALA A 265 -8.54 -7.49 8.18
N LEU A 266 -9.73 -7.98 8.53
CA LEU A 266 -10.23 -9.30 8.09
C LEU A 266 -10.41 -9.35 6.57
N THR A 267 -10.95 -8.29 5.98
CA THR A 267 -11.17 -8.22 4.52
C THR A 267 -9.84 -8.20 3.76
N MET A 268 -8.86 -7.43 4.25
CA MET A 268 -7.50 -7.39 3.72
C MET A 268 -6.81 -8.75 3.83
N ALA A 269 -6.93 -9.42 4.99
CA ALA A 269 -6.38 -10.75 5.21
C ALA A 269 -7.04 -11.81 4.30
N ALA A 270 -8.37 -11.74 4.12
CA ALA A 270 -9.11 -12.62 3.21
C ALA A 270 -8.71 -12.39 1.74
N GLY A 271 -8.54 -11.13 1.33
CA GLY A 271 -7.98 -10.79 0.03
C GLY A 271 -6.58 -11.36 -0.15
N THR A 272 -5.74 -11.21 0.86
CA THR A 272 -4.37 -11.76 0.88
C THR A 272 -4.37 -13.29 0.74
N ALA A 273 -5.33 -13.96 1.40
CA ALA A 273 -5.53 -15.40 1.29
C ALA A 273 -5.98 -15.85 -0.12
N GLY A 274 -6.67 -14.99 -0.86
CA GLY A 274 -7.03 -15.21 -2.27
C GLY A 274 -5.83 -15.27 -3.22
N GLY A 275 -4.65 -14.82 -2.77
CA GLY A 275 -3.39 -14.88 -3.51
C GLY A 275 -3.23 -13.75 -4.51
N GLY A 276 -2.22 -13.82 -5.40
CA GLY A 276 -1.89 -12.75 -6.35
C GLY A 276 -1.01 -13.26 -7.49
N TRP A 277 -1.28 -14.50 -7.96
CA TRP A 277 -0.29 -15.32 -8.68
C TRP A 277 0.29 -14.70 -9.95
N ARG A 278 -0.49 -13.87 -10.66
CA ARG A 278 0.01 -13.17 -11.86
C ARG A 278 1.13 -12.19 -11.50
N ILE A 279 0.95 -11.41 -10.44
CA ILE A 279 1.93 -10.42 -9.98
C ILE A 279 3.11 -11.11 -9.27
N ILE A 280 2.83 -12.15 -8.46
CA ILE A 280 3.87 -12.97 -7.80
C ILE A 280 4.86 -13.53 -8.83
N LYS A 281 4.37 -14.02 -9.97
CA LYS A 281 5.22 -14.50 -11.06
C LYS A 281 6.11 -13.39 -11.63
N THR A 282 5.59 -12.18 -11.76
CA THR A 282 6.37 -11.02 -12.27
C THR A 282 7.45 -10.60 -11.27
N LEU A 283 7.11 -10.36 -10.00
CA LEU A 283 8.08 -9.91 -8.99
C LEU A 283 9.11 -10.98 -8.62
N GLY A 284 8.67 -12.24 -8.46
CA GLY A 284 9.54 -13.31 -7.95
C GLY A 284 10.48 -13.93 -8.99
N HIS A 285 10.09 -13.95 -10.27
CA HIS A 285 10.82 -14.71 -11.30
C HIS A 285 11.30 -13.90 -12.50
N LYS A 286 10.63 -12.78 -12.83
CA LYS A 286 10.93 -12.04 -14.06
C LYS A 286 11.96 -10.92 -13.87
N MET A 287 12.07 -10.33 -12.68
CA MET A 287 12.90 -9.13 -12.49
C MET A 287 14.37 -9.45 -12.16
N VAL A 288 14.62 -10.21 -11.10
CA VAL A 288 15.95 -10.60 -10.60
C VAL A 288 15.89 -12.06 -10.14
N LYS A 289 16.94 -12.85 -10.38
CA LYS A 289 17.05 -14.20 -9.80
C LYS A 289 17.40 -14.11 -8.32
N LEU A 290 16.47 -14.52 -7.47
CA LEU A 290 16.58 -14.40 -6.01
C LEU A 290 17.12 -15.68 -5.37
N HIS A 291 17.96 -15.49 -4.34
CA HIS A 291 18.35 -16.49 -3.35
C HIS A 291 17.87 -16.02 -1.97
N PRO A 292 17.81 -16.89 -0.94
CA PRO A 292 17.24 -16.51 0.36
C PRO A 292 17.82 -15.24 0.98
N ILE A 293 19.14 -15.05 0.87
CA ILE A 293 19.82 -13.83 1.32
C ILE A 293 19.33 -12.55 0.61
N ASN A 294 19.03 -12.65 -0.69
CA ASN A 294 18.51 -11.54 -1.48
C ASN A 294 17.08 -11.21 -1.07
N GLY A 295 16.26 -12.23 -0.82
CA GLY A 295 14.88 -12.07 -0.34
C GLY A 295 14.86 -11.41 1.03
N PHE A 296 15.70 -11.90 1.96
CA PHE A 296 15.89 -11.28 3.27
C PHE A 296 16.26 -9.80 3.16
N ALA A 297 17.25 -9.46 2.34
CA ALA A 297 17.70 -8.08 2.18
C ALA A 297 16.61 -7.18 1.56
N ALA A 298 15.90 -7.68 0.55
CA ALA A 298 14.87 -6.91 -0.16
C ALA A 298 13.65 -6.64 0.74
N GLU A 299 13.10 -7.70 1.36
CA GLU A 299 11.94 -7.59 2.25
C GLU A 299 12.28 -6.83 3.53
N GLY A 300 13.46 -7.08 4.13
CA GLY A 300 13.90 -6.36 5.33
C GLY A 300 14.05 -4.85 5.07
N SER A 301 14.64 -4.47 3.94
CA SER A 301 14.78 -3.07 3.55
C SER A 301 13.43 -2.41 3.29
N SER A 302 12.57 -3.08 2.53
CA SER A 302 11.22 -2.59 2.22
C SER A 302 10.37 -2.46 3.50
N ALA A 303 10.39 -3.48 4.36
CA ALA A 303 9.68 -3.49 5.63
C ALA A 303 10.15 -2.35 6.54
N ALA A 304 11.47 -2.11 6.66
CA ALA A 304 12.00 -1.01 7.45
C ALA A 304 11.45 0.35 6.97
N VAL A 305 11.52 0.62 5.67
CA VAL A 305 11.03 1.89 5.09
C VAL A 305 9.51 2.04 5.28
N ILE A 306 8.73 0.97 5.03
CA ILE A 306 7.27 1.03 5.18
C ILE A 306 6.86 1.17 6.64
N LEU A 307 7.48 0.44 7.57
CA LEU A 307 7.17 0.55 9.00
C LEU A 307 7.47 1.94 9.54
N THR A 308 8.61 2.52 9.15
CA THR A 308 8.94 3.90 9.53
C THR A 308 7.92 4.87 8.95
N ALA A 309 7.55 4.74 7.68
CA ALA A 309 6.52 5.59 7.07
C ALA A 309 5.15 5.43 7.77
N SER A 310 4.72 4.20 8.05
CA SER A 310 3.47 3.90 8.76
C SER A 310 3.46 4.47 10.17
N ALA A 311 4.57 4.38 10.91
CA ALA A 311 4.70 4.95 12.25
C ALA A 311 4.60 6.49 12.22
N LEU A 312 5.08 7.13 11.16
CA LEU A 312 4.92 8.56 10.90
C LEU A 312 3.54 8.92 10.30
N GLY A 313 2.65 7.93 10.12
CA GLY A 313 1.34 8.13 9.51
C GLY A 313 1.38 8.47 8.02
N VAL A 314 2.50 8.19 7.34
CA VAL A 314 2.70 8.54 5.93
C VAL A 314 2.23 7.40 5.02
N PRO A 315 1.22 7.63 4.15
CA PRO A 315 0.82 6.63 3.17
C PRO A 315 1.90 6.48 2.10
N VAL A 316 2.38 5.25 1.89
CA VAL A 316 3.41 4.94 0.88
C VAL A 316 2.94 3.84 -0.07
N SER A 317 3.61 3.73 -1.21
CA SER A 317 3.40 2.62 -2.15
C SER A 317 4.26 1.42 -1.74
N THR A 318 3.62 0.41 -1.16
CA THR A 318 4.29 -0.85 -0.76
C THR A 318 4.84 -1.59 -1.99
N THR A 319 4.07 -1.64 -3.08
CA THR A 319 4.47 -2.26 -4.36
C THR A 319 5.69 -1.60 -4.99
N HIS A 320 5.75 -0.26 -5.02
CA HIS A 320 6.91 0.44 -5.58
C HIS A 320 8.13 0.25 -4.67
N ASN A 321 7.95 0.33 -3.36
CA ASN A 321 9.04 0.19 -2.40
C ASN A 321 9.69 -1.20 -2.44
N VAL A 322 8.89 -2.28 -2.41
CA VAL A 322 9.44 -3.63 -2.48
C VAL A 322 10.08 -3.91 -3.84
N SER A 323 9.46 -3.45 -4.92
CA SER A 323 10.04 -3.58 -6.27
C SER A 323 11.38 -2.86 -6.36
N ALA A 324 11.48 -1.65 -5.82
CA ALA A 324 12.71 -0.88 -5.79
C ALA A 324 13.77 -1.50 -4.87
N SER A 325 13.37 -2.06 -3.73
CA SER A 325 14.26 -2.81 -2.83
C SER A 325 14.85 -4.04 -3.52
N ILE A 326 14.03 -4.79 -4.28
CA ILE A 326 14.50 -5.92 -5.10
C ILE A 326 15.48 -5.45 -6.18
N MET A 327 15.21 -4.32 -6.84
CA MET A 327 16.13 -3.72 -7.81
C MET A 327 17.45 -3.31 -7.16
N GLY A 328 17.42 -2.69 -5.97
CA GLY A 328 18.61 -2.30 -5.21
C GLY A 328 19.48 -3.50 -4.83
N VAL A 329 18.85 -4.57 -4.33
CA VAL A 329 19.53 -5.85 -4.04
C VAL A 329 20.14 -6.46 -5.31
N GLY A 330 19.43 -6.40 -6.44
CA GLY A 330 19.94 -6.83 -7.73
C GLY A 330 21.16 -6.03 -8.19
N ALA A 331 21.09 -4.70 -8.08
CA ALA A 331 22.15 -3.77 -8.44
C ALA A 331 23.43 -3.98 -7.61
N ALA A 332 23.29 -4.27 -6.31
CA ALA A 332 24.41 -4.58 -5.43
C ALA A 332 25.20 -5.83 -5.85
N LYS A 333 24.55 -6.77 -6.54
CA LYS A 333 25.24 -7.93 -7.12
C LYS A 333 25.92 -7.56 -8.44
N ARG A 334 25.14 -7.00 -9.37
CA ARG A 334 25.60 -6.49 -10.68
C ARG A 334 24.44 -5.79 -11.37
N TRP A 335 24.71 -4.67 -12.04
CA TRP A 335 23.70 -3.92 -12.78
C TRP A 335 22.96 -4.76 -13.83
N ASN A 336 23.69 -5.65 -14.52
CA ASN A 336 23.15 -6.54 -15.55
C ASN A 336 22.35 -7.74 -15.00
N ALA A 337 22.20 -7.89 -13.68
CA ALA A 337 21.33 -8.92 -13.10
C ALA A 337 19.84 -8.55 -13.20
N ILE A 338 19.54 -7.27 -13.41
CA ILE A 338 18.19 -6.72 -13.49
C ILE A 338 17.70 -6.82 -14.93
N ARG A 339 16.49 -7.34 -15.13
CA ARG A 339 15.83 -7.29 -16.44
C ARG A 339 15.19 -5.93 -16.68
N TRP A 340 15.93 -5.00 -17.26
CA TRP A 340 15.50 -3.61 -17.48
C TRP A 340 14.22 -3.47 -18.31
N SER A 341 13.97 -4.35 -19.27
CA SER A 341 12.71 -4.34 -20.03
C SER A 341 11.47 -4.60 -19.18
N VAL A 342 11.62 -5.35 -18.07
CA VAL A 342 10.54 -5.56 -17.09
C VAL A 342 10.38 -4.32 -16.22
N VAL A 343 11.49 -3.75 -15.75
CA VAL A 343 11.51 -2.54 -14.93
C VAL A 343 10.87 -1.36 -15.67
N GLU A 344 11.23 -1.15 -16.94
CA GLU A 344 10.66 -0.08 -17.77
C GLU A 344 9.14 -0.20 -17.89
N ARG A 345 8.62 -1.40 -18.18
CA ARG A 345 7.18 -1.66 -18.21
C ARG A 345 6.49 -1.36 -16.88
N MET A 346 7.15 -1.64 -15.76
CA MET A 346 6.63 -1.34 -14.42
C MET A 346 6.59 0.16 -14.17
N VAL A 347 7.68 0.89 -14.46
CA VAL A 347 7.75 2.33 -14.28
C VAL A 347 6.68 3.05 -15.11
N TRP A 348 6.46 2.63 -16.36
CA TRP A 348 5.35 3.17 -17.16
C TRP A 348 3.99 2.91 -16.52
N ALA A 349 3.74 1.69 -16.01
CA ALA A 349 2.51 1.41 -15.27
C ALA A 349 2.35 2.29 -14.02
N TRP A 350 3.45 2.57 -13.31
CA TRP A 350 3.46 3.41 -12.11
C TRP A 350 3.08 4.86 -12.45
N ILE A 351 3.70 5.42 -13.50
CA ILE A 351 3.44 6.80 -13.95
C ILE A 351 2.00 6.93 -14.47
N LEU A 352 1.53 5.96 -15.26
CA LEU A 352 0.20 6.00 -15.89
C LEU A 352 -0.94 5.72 -14.91
N THR A 353 -0.68 5.13 -13.76
CA THR A 353 -1.73 4.79 -12.78
C THR A 353 -2.49 6.02 -12.30
N LEU A 354 -1.79 7.08 -11.89
CA LEU A 354 -2.42 8.32 -11.41
C LEU A 354 -3.35 8.98 -12.44
N PRO A 355 -2.90 9.30 -13.68
CA PRO A 355 -3.75 9.97 -14.66
C PRO A 355 -4.91 9.07 -15.12
N ILE A 356 -4.69 7.77 -15.29
CA ILE A 356 -5.75 6.86 -15.73
C ILE A 356 -6.84 6.75 -14.66
N THR A 357 -6.48 6.55 -13.39
CA THR A 357 -7.52 6.45 -12.34
C THR A 357 -8.21 7.77 -12.06
N ALA A 358 -7.50 8.90 -12.18
CA ALA A 358 -8.11 10.22 -12.13
C ALA A 358 -9.14 10.40 -13.25
N LEU A 359 -8.79 10.05 -14.48
CA LEU A 359 -9.70 10.16 -15.62
C LEU A 359 -10.93 9.25 -15.47
N LEU A 360 -10.73 7.98 -15.08
CA LEU A 360 -11.82 7.04 -14.84
C LEU A 360 -12.79 7.56 -13.78
N ALA A 361 -12.27 8.08 -12.67
CA ALA A 361 -13.09 8.59 -11.59
C ALA A 361 -13.81 9.90 -11.97
N TYR A 362 -13.12 10.79 -12.69
CA TYR A 362 -13.70 12.01 -13.24
C TYR A 362 -14.92 11.70 -14.14
N VAL A 363 -14.73 10.80 -15.11
CA VAL A 363 -15.81 10.37 -16.02
C VAL A 363 -16.93 9.69 -15.25
N GLY A 364 -16.60 8.83 -14.29
CA GLY A 364 -17.60 8.16 -13.44
C GLY A 364 -18.48 9.15 -12.67
N VAL A 365 -17.90 10.18 -12.08
CA VAL A 365 -18.65 11.23 -11.38
C VAL A 365 -19.53 12.02 -12.35
N ARG A 366 -19.00 12.42 -13.51
CA ARG A 366 -19.77 13.16 -14.53
C ARG A 366 -20.98 12.38 -15.04
N LEU A 367 -20.81 11.09 -15.32
CA LEU A 367 -21.91 10.22 -15.74
C LEU A 367 -22.95 10.07 -14.63
N ALA A 368 -22.51 9.88 -13.39
CA ALA A 368 -23.42 9.77 -12.26
C ALA A 368 -24.20 11.07 -11.99
N GLN A 369 -23.57 12.24 -12.16
CA GLN A 369 -24.25 13.54 -12.11
C GLN A 369 -25.29 13.69 -13.23
N ALA A 370 -24.98 13.26 -14.46
CA ALA A 370 -25.90 13.33 -15.60
C ALA A 370 -27.10 12.38 -15.50
N ILE A 371 -27.00 11.30 -14.70
CA ILE A 371 -28.10 10.35 -14.47
C ILE A 371 -29.03 10.82 -13.33
N VAL A 372 -28.48 11.56 -12.36
CA VAL A 372 -29.20 11.99 -11.14
C VAL A 372 -29.75 13.42 -11.26
N GLY A 373 -29.14 14.28 -12.07
CA GLY A 373 -29.58 15.66 -12.34
C GLY A 373 -30.59 15.76 -13.46
#